data_AF-A0A0H1B992-F1
#
_entry.id   AF-A0A0H1B992-F1
#
_cell.length_a   1.000
_cell.length_b   1.000
_cell.length_c   1.000
_cell.angle_alpha   90.00
_cell.angle_beta   90.00
_cell.angle_gamma   90.00
#
_symmetry.space_group_name_H-M   'P 1'
#
loop_
_entity.id
_entity.type
_entity.pdbx_description
1 polymer ?
#
loop_
_entity_poly.entity_id
_entity_poly.type
_entity_poly.pdbx_seq_one_letter_code
_entity_poly.pdbx_strand_id
1 'polypeptide(L)'
;MTAKKRTLSSTENLEHAMKTVKISQPTTPDHEIPTACNAGVDNSSIEMQEVQRFPNPGGSLQAEAEMTTNCNHSAAEELENNKDEMEISEPSTPQFVIPETCKAGVVVNRGENYSIKIENVKVPEPGPDEVLIKIDLFRVCSGDIHCLKGMPGLIHNPNNGVKSAGHEGVGRVVKIGSHLKDIKIGARVAIGLLWRYNSRGTNHRRGERQSMLLTGVDVPGTFQRYITLPEKSMILIPEGVTDETAACVICCGGPIYKAFSRWAHNEGDWALIAAGSPAQNILAAQIAKAKGFKAIVLADHSQKDLCLKMGVEHFMDEETDWAGEVEKLTGGHDKYMLFPMNARGLRDCYPPDIRPGDTVSPAYLRKCTPFKYLV
;
A
#
# COMPACT_ATOMS: atom_id res chain seq x y z
N MET A 1 35.46 8.15 11.61
CA MET A 1 35.00 9.05 10.52
C MET A 1 33.50 8.86 10.37
N THR A 2 32.71 9.82 10.83
CA THR A 2 31.24 9.81 10.71
C THR A 2 30.84 10.03 9.25
N ALA A 3 30.28 9.01 8.61
CA ALA A 3 29.71 9.11 7.28
C ALA A 3 28.50 10.06 7.33
N LYS A 4 28.66 11.28 6.80
CA LYS A 4 27.53 12.18 6.54
C LYS A 4 26.58 11.47 5.57
N LYS A 5 25.41 11.07 6.06
CA LYS A 5 24.29 10.60 5.24
C LYS A 5 23.92 11.77 4.32
N ARG A 6 24.28 11.66 3.03
CA ARG A 6 24.03 12.70 2.03
C ARG A 6 22.55 12.62 1.66
N THR A 7 21.73 13.47 2.29
CA THR A 7 20.33 13.66 1.90
C THR A 7 20.31 14.33 0.53
N LEU A 8 20.12 13.52 -0.52
CA LEU A 8 19.85 14.02 -1.87
C LEU A 8 18.56 14.86 -1.81
N SER A 9 18.56 16.00 -2.50
CA SER A 9 17.33 16.76 -2.67
C SER A 9 16.29 15.87 -3.37
N SER A 10 15.01 16.07 -3.05
CA SER A 10 13.89 15.38 -3.71
C SER A 10 13.92 15.43 -5.26
N THR A 11 14.60 16.41 -5.86
CA THR A 11 14.84 16.47 -7.31
C THR A 11 15.94 15.50 -7.76
N GLU A 12 17.06 15.42 -7.02
CA GLU A 12 18.13 14.45 -7.28
C GLU A 12 17.67 13.01 -7.05
N ASN A 13 16.79 12.77 -6.05
CA ASN A 13 16.14 11.47 -5.86
C ASN A 13 15.26 11.08 -7.03
N LEU A 14 14.48 12.03 -7.58
CA LEU A 14 13.68 11.80 -8.79
C LEU A 14 14.59 11.49 -9.98
N GLU A 15 15.64 12.27 -10.21
CA GLU A 15 16.58 12.01 -11.31
C GLU A 15 17.33 10.67 -11.15
N HIS A 16 17.70 10.30 -9.93
CA HIS A 16 18.36 9.02 -9.64
C HIS A 16 17.42 7.83 -9.82
N ALA A 17 16.19 7.90 -9.30
CA ALA A 17 15.17 6.89 -9.52
C ALA A 17 14.87 6.73 -11.01
N MET A 18 14.73 7.81 -11.77
CA MET A 18 14.42 7.72 -13.20
C MET A 18 15.60 7.18 -14.03
N LYS A 19 16.85 7.39 -13.61
CA LYS A 19 18.04 6.79 -14.25
C LYS A 19 18.18 5.29 -13.98
N THR A 20 17.69 4.81 -12.84
CA THR A 20 17.80 3.40 -12.41
C THR A 20 16.66 2.51 -12.89
N VAL A 21 15.58 3.06 -13.43
CA VAL A 21 14.42 2.33 -14.00
C VAL A 21 14.74 1.59 -15.33
N LYS A 22 16.01 1.45 -15.73
CA LYS A 22 16.42 0.54 -16.81
C LYS A 22 16.77 -0.83 -16.22
N ILE A 23 15.79 -1.72 -16.10
CA ILE A 23 16.06 -3.13 -15.77
C ILE A 23 16.55 -3.82 -17.04
N SER A 24 17.70 -4.49 -16.94
CA SER A 24 18.23 -5.41 -17.94
C SER A 24 17.21 -6.47 -18.35
N GLN A 25 17.22 -6.88 -19.62
CA GLN A 25 16.31 -7.89 -20.16
C GLN A 25 16.29 -9.17 -19.29
N PRO A 26 15.12 -9.80 -19.07
CA PRO A 26 15.08 -11.14 -18.52
C PRO A 26 15.73 -12.10 -19.52
N THR A 27 16.82 -12.75 -19.13
CA THR A 27 17.43 -13.84 -19.89
C THR A 27 16.67 -15.13 -19.63
N THR A 28 15.51 -15.32 -20.28
CA THR A 28 14.89 -16.65 -20.43
C THR A 28 14.21 -16.76 -21.80
N PRO A 29 14.28 -17.90 -22.51
CA PRO A 29 13.83 -18.02 -23.89
C PRO A 29 12.30 -17.94 -24.03
N ASP A 30 11.88 -17.41 -25.17
CA ASP A 30 10.49 -17.25 -25.60
C ASP A 30 9.68 -18.55 -25.49
N HIS A 31 8.56 -18.48 -24.75
CA HIS A 31 7.48 -19.45 -24.87
C HIS A 31 6.17 -18.71 -25.14
N GLU A 32 5.48 -19.16 -26.18
CA GLU A 32 4.25 -18.61 -26.75
C GLU A 32 3.17 -18.35 -25.68
N ILE A 33 2.58 -17.16 -25.73
CA ILE A 33 1.43 -16.77 -24.90
C ILE A 33 0.16 -17.33 -25.54
N PRO A 34 -0.59 -18.25 -24.91
CA PRO A 34 -1.88 -18.66 -25.44
C PRO A 34 -2.91 -17.55 -25.27
N THR A 35 -3.51 -17.13 -26.38
CA THR A 35 -4.65 -16.21 -26.44
C THR A 35 -5.87 -16.86 -25.78
N ALA A 36 -6.28 -16.40 -24.59
CA ALA A 36 -7.52 -16.86 -23.95
C ALA A 36 -8.59 -15.75 -23.97
N CYS A 37 -9.66 -16.10 -24.68
CA CYS A 37 -10.85 -15.37 -25.08
C CYS A 37 -11.57 -14.53 -24.01
N ASN A 38 -12.13 -13.42 -24.49
CA ASN A 38 -13.31 -12.76 -23.95
C ASN A 38 -14.43 -13.78 -23.72
N ALA A 39 -14.79 -14.04 -22.47
CA ALA A 39 -16.09 -14.59 -22.12
C ALA A 39 -16.87 -13.51 -21.38
N GLY A 40 -17.97 -13.06 -21.99
CA GLY A 40 -18.87 -12.06 -21.44
C GLY A 40 -19.50 -12.55 -20.14
N VAL A 41 -19.61 -11.64 -19.18
CA VAL A 41 -20.36 -11.89 -17.95
C VAL A 41 -21.82 -11.54 -18.22
N ASP A 42 -22.64 -12.59 -18.25
CA ASP A 42 -24.11 -12.53 -18.26
C ASP A 42 -24.60 -11.82 -16.99
N ASN A 43 -25.59 -10.94 -17.17
CA ASN A 43 -26.02 -9.93 -16.22
C ASN A 43 -27.42 -10.27 -15.69
N SER A 44 -27.59 -11.48 -15.15
CA SER A 44 -28.85 -11.93 -14.55
C SER A 44 -28.66 -12.52 -13.14
N SER A 45 -29.28 -11.84 -12.18
CA SER A 45 -29.71 -12.33 -10.84
C SER A 45 -28.63 -12.83 -9.87
N ILE A 46 -28.13 -11.91 -9.03
CA ILE A 46 -27.73 -12.23 -7.66
C ILE A 46 -28.62 -11.41 -6.73
N GLU A 47 -29.65 -12.05 -6.16
CA GLU A 47 -30.36 -11.53 -4.99
C GLU A 47 -29.37 -11.52 -3.82
N MET A 48 -29.06 -10.34 -3.28
CA MET A 48 -28.33 -10.23 -2.03
C MET A 48 -29.30 -10.29 -0.86
N GLN A 49 -29.15 -11.32 -0.03
CA GLN A 49 -29.76 -11.39 1.29
C GLN A 49 -29.34 -10.17 2.13
N GLU A 50 -30.32 -9.56 2.79
CA GLU A 50 -30.14 -8.42 3.68
C GLU A 50 -29.07 -8.70 4.75
N VAL A 51 -28.06 -7.84 4.83
CA VAL A 51 -27.10 -7.84 5.93
C VAL A 51 -27.84 -7.32 7.16
N GLN A 52 -28.15 -8.23 8.10
CA GLN A 52 -28.66 -7.89 9.42
C GLN A 52 -27.76 -6.86 10.11
N ARG A 53 -28.34 -5.72 10.49
CA ARG A 53 -27.72 -4.75 11.40
C ARG A 53 -27.59 -5.38 12.78
N PHE A 54 -26.36 -5.57 13.25
CA PHE A 54 -26.12 -5.92 14.65
C PHE A 54 -26.41 -4.72 15.56
N PRO A 55 -27.04 -4.92 16.74
CA PRO A 55 -27.33 -3.86 17.68
C PRO A 55 -26.06 -3.33 18.36
N ASN A 56 -26.05 -2.02 18.56
CA ASN A 56 -25.03 -1.24 19.26
C ASN A 56 -24.97 -1.68 20.73
N PRO A 57 -23.86 -2.21 21.27
CA PRO A 57 -23.76 -2.47 22.70
C PRO A 57 -23.42 -1.16 23.40
N GLY A 58 -24.44 -0.52 23.98
CA GLY A 58 -24.26 0.54 24.96
C GLY A 58 -23.58 -0.02 26.21
N GLY A 59 -22.38 0.50 26.51
CA GLY A 59 -21.64 0.24 27.74
C GLY A 59 -20.88 1.52 28.14
N SER A 60 -21.06 1.93 29.38
CA SER A 60 -20.76 3.24 29.97
C SER A 60 -19.28 3.67 29.93
N LEU A 61 -19.02 4.84 29.36
CA LEU A 61 -17.82 5.66 29.58
C LEU A 61 -17.89 6.28 30.98
N GLN A 62 -17.49 5.54 32.03
CA GLN A 62 -17.37 6.10 33.37
C GLN A 62 -16.32 5.44 34.28
N ALA A 63 -15.40 4.64 33.74
CA ALA A 63 -14.43 3.89 34.56
C ALA A 63 -12.94 4.18 34.28
N GLU A 64 -12.59 5.21 33.50
CA GLU A 64 -11.18 5.62 33.28
C GLU A 64 -10.87 7.07 33.71
N ALA A 65 -11.74 7.67 34.52
CA ALA A 65 -11.57 9.03 35.04
C ALA A 65 -11.10 9.11 36.52
N GLU A 66 -10.79 7.98 37.16
CA GLU A 66 -10.35 7.93 38.56
C GLU A 66 -8.95 7.30 38.70
N MET A 67 -7.93 7.92 38.11
CA MET A 67 -6.53 7.63 38.50
C MET A 67 -5.53 8.76 38.21
N THR A 68 -5.98 10.02 38.10
CA THR A 68 -5.09 11.19 37.93
C THR A 68 -5.51 12.42 38.76
N THR A 69 -6.23 12.25 39.86
CA THR A 69 -6.48 13.30 40.86
C THR A 69 -5.73 13.01 42.14
N ASN A 70 -4.41 13.25 42.14
CA ASN A 70 -3.62 13.54 43.35
C ASN A 70 -2.18 13.94 42.99
N CYS A 71 -2.04 15.00 42.21
CA CYS A 71 -0.82 15.82 42.08
C CYS A 71 -1.17 17.00 41.18
N ASN A 72 -1.84 18.04 41.69
CA ASN A 72 -1.88 19.38 41.07
C ASN A 72 -2.62 20.46 41.91
N HIS A 73 -2.67 20.33 43.24
CA HIS A 73 -3.21 21.40 44.09
C HIS A 73 -2.18 22.45 44.53
N SER A 74 -0.91 22.35 44.11
CA SER A 74 0.11 23.39 44.39
C SER A 74 0.60 24.16 43.16
N ALA A 75 0.08 23.88 41.97
CA ALA A 75 0.44 24.61 40.73
C ALA A 75 -0.62 25.66 40.33
N ALA A 76 -1.81 25.60 40.93
CA ALA A 76 -2.93 26.49 40.60
C ALA A 76 -2.86 27.85 41.32
N GLU A 77 -2.13 27.98 42.43
CA GLU A 77 -2.01 29.24 43.18
C GLU A 77 -0.88 30.16 42.69
N GLU A 78 0.09 29.67 41.93
CA GLU A 78 1.18 30.50 41.38
C GLU A 78 0.83 31.15 40.02
N LEU A 79 -0.25 30.73 39.36
CA LEU A 79 -0.69 31.26 38.06
C LEU A 79 -1.67 32.44 38.14
N GLU A 80 -2.21 32.76 39.33
CA GLU A 80 -3.14 33.90 39.48
C GLU A 80 -2.45 35.27 39.65
N ASN A 81 -1.14 35.31 39.86
CA ASN A 81 -0.40 36.56 40.16
C ASN A 81 0.42 37.15 39.00
N ASN A 82 0.29 36.67 37.76
CA ASN A 82 0.94 37.27 36.59
C ASN A 82 -0.06 37.50 35.44
N LYS A 83 -1.00 38.43 35.64
CA LYS A 83 -1.90 38.95 34.60
C LYS A 83 -1.31 40.17 33.87
N ASP A 84 -0.07 40.04 33.38
CA ASP A 84 0.44 40.95 32.36
C ASP A 84 0.44 40.21 31.02
N GLU A 85 -0.08 40.91 30.01
CA GLU A 85 -0.47 40.44 28.68
C GLU A 85 0.58 39.54 27.98
N MET A 86 0.33 38.22 27.93
CA MET A 86 0.89 37.35 26.89
C MET A 86 -0.14 37.21 25.77
N GLU A 87 0.04 37.97 24.68
CA GLU A 87 -0.58 37.63 23.40
C GLU A 87 -0.14 36.21 23.01
N ILE A 88 -1.04 35.24 23.18
CA ILE A 88 -0.89 33.92 22.58
C ILE A 88 -1.19 34.10 21.10
N SER A 89 -0.16 34.35 20.29
CA SER A 89 -0.28 34.35 18.83
C SER A 89 -0.80 32.98 18.38
N GLU A 90 -1.91 32.94 17.63
CA GLU A 90 -2.40 31.71 17.02
C GLU A 90 -1.26 31.02 16.24
N PRO A 91 -1.12 29.68 16.32
CA PRO A 91 -0.08 28.98 15.59
C PRO A 91 -0.24 29.26 14.09
N SER A 92 0.74 29.93 13.50
CA SER A 92 0.70 30.32 12.10
C SER A 92 0.58 29.08 11.22
N THR A 93 -0.45 29.06 10.37
CA THR A 93 -0.62 27.97 9.39
C THR A 93 0.60 27.97 8.47
N PRO A 94 1.28 26.83 8.24
CA PRO A 94 2.42 26.77 7.36
C PRO A 94 2.06 27.30 5.97
N GLN A 95 2.65 28.42 5.55
CA GLN A 95 2.46 28.94 4.20
C GLN A 95 3.39 28.21 3.24
N PHE A 96 2.80 27.47 2.31
CA PHE A 96 3.53 26.85 1.21
C PHE A 96 3.49 27.76 -0.01
N VAL A 97 4.67 28.09 -0.55
CA VAL A 97 4.77 28.72 -1.88
C VAL A 97 4.56 27.63 -2.94
N ILE A 98 3.41 27.67 -3.60
CA ILE A 98 3.04 26.71 -4.65
C ILE A 98 3.46 27.31 -6.01
N PRO A 99 4.41 26.69 -6.74
CA PRO A 99 4.84 27.21 -8.03
C PRO A 99 3.80 26.94 -9.12
N GLU A 100 3.81 27.70 -10.22
CA GLU A 100 2.94 27.44 -11.38
C GLU A 100 3.27 26.11 -12.07
N THR A 101 4.54 25.71 -12.04
CA THR A 101 5.03 24.47 -12.65
C THR A 101 5.93 23.68 -11.71
N CYS A 102 6.02 22.38 -11.93
CA CYS A 102 6.88 21.49 -11.16
C CYS A 102 7.51 20.40 -12.04
N LYS A 103 8.56 19.75 -11.53
CA LYS A 103 9.18 18.61 -12.21
C LYS A 103 8.29 17.38 -12.14
N ALA A 104 8.19 16.67 -13.26
CA ALA A 104 7.54 15.37 -13.35
C ALA A 104 8.32 14.43 -14.27
N GLY A 105 8.34 13.15 -13.93
CA GLY A 105 8.67 12.06 -14.84
C GLY A 105 7.52 11.85 -15.81
N VAL A 106 7.73 12.24 -17.05
CA VAL A 106 6.79 12.11 -18.17
C VAL A 106 7.11 10.85 -18.96
N VAL A 107 6.12 9.96 -19.09
CA VAL A 107 6.23 8.71 -19.83
C VAL A 107 6.21 8.98 -21.33
N VAL A 108 7.23 8.46 -22.03
CA VAL A 108 7.42 8.56 -23.48
C VAL A 108 7.57 7.16 -24.08
N ASN A 109 7.07 6.94 -25.29
CA ASN A 109 7.16 5.67 -26.04
C ASN A 109 6.62 4.44 -25.27
N ARG A 110 5.41 4.54 -24.71
CA ARG A 110 4.76 3.46 -23.92
C ARG A 110 4.80 2.10 -24.62
N GLY A 111 4.79 1.03 -23.82
CA GLY A 111 5.02 -0.33 -24.28
C GLY A 111 6.39 -0.82 -23.88
N GLU A 112 6.92 -1.84 -24.55
CA GLU A 112 8.24 -2.42 -24.23
C GLU A 112 9.40 -1.40 -24.32
N ASN A 113 9.24 -0.34 -25.11
CA ASN A 113 10.24 0.70 -25.31
C ASN A 113 10.00 1.97 -24.48
N TYR A 114 9.24 1.85 -23.37
CA TYR A 114 8.94 3.00 -22.54
C TYR A 114 10.21 3.68 -22.00
N SER A 115 10.11 4.99 -21.83
CA SER A 115 11.14 5.80 -21.18
C SER A 115 10.48 6.90 -20.36
N ILE A 116 11.20 7.43 -19.38
CA ILE A 116 10.73 8.55 -18.57
C ILE A 116 11.64 9.75 -18.80
N LYS A 117 11.05 10.89 -19.19
CA LYS A 117 11.74 12.17 -19.32
C LYS A 117 11.35 13.09 -18.18
N ILE A 118 12.31 13.83 -17.63
CA ILE A 118 12.00 14.86 -16.65
C ILE A 118 11.58 16.14 -17.38
N GLU A 119 10.33 16.56 -17.18
CA GLU A 119 9.77 17.76 -17.79
C GLU A 119 9.18 18.69 -16.72
N ASN A 120 8.98 19.97 -17.07
CA ASN A 120 8.16 20.88 -16.27
C ASN A 120 6.69 20.70 -16.68
N VAL A 121 5.83 20.43 -15.71
CA VAL A 121 4.37 20.33 -15.89
C VAL A 121 3.67 21.34 -15.01
N LYS A 122 2.45 21.76 -15.39
CA LYS A 122 1.64 22.66 -14.57
C LYS A 122 1.31 21.98 -13.23
N VAL A 123 1.42 22.72 -12.12
CA VAL A 123 0.90 22.25 -10.83
C VAL A 123 -0.63 22.22 -10.90
N PRO A 124 -1.28 21.10 -10.57
CA PRO A 124 -2.74 21.01 -10.62
C PRO A 124 -3.38 21.84 -9.51
N GLU A 125 -4.57 22.36 -9.79
CA GLU A 125 -5.44 23.00 -8.79
C GLU A 125 -6.37 21.93 -8.19
N PRO A 126 -6.51 21.83 -6.86
CA PRO A 126 -7.45 20.89 -6.26
C PRO A 126 -8.88 21.29 -6.58
N GLY A 127 -9.72 20.30 -6.93
CA GLY A 127 -11.16 20.49 -6.96
C GLY A 127 -11.77 20.77 -5.58
N PRO A 128 -13.07 21.08 -5.48
CA PRO A 128 -13.71 21.48 -4.22
C PRO A 128 -13.57 20.49 -3.07
N ASP A 129 -13.55 19.18 -3.36
CA ASP A 129 -13.41 18.08 -2.39
C ASP A 129 -12.03 17.39 -2.45
N GLU A 130 -11.03 18.07 -3.00
CA GLU A 130 -9.67 17.54 -3.18
C GLU A 130 -8.64 18.33 -2.38
N VAL A 131 -7.51 17.68 -2.10
CA VAL A 131 -6.32 18.30 -1.54
C VAL A 131 -5.22 18.35 -2.59
N LEU A 132 -4.38 19.38 -2.53
CA LEU A 132 -3.10 19.41 -3.23
C LEU A 132 -2.02 18.91 -2.29
N ILE A 133 -1.27 17.91 -2.72
CA ILE A 133 -0.19 17.29 -1.95
C ILE A 133 1.14 17.63 -2.63
N LYS A 134 2.09 18.16 -1.86
CA LYS A 134 3.49 18.24 -2.26
C LYS A 134 4.15 16.91 -1.92
N ILE A 135 4.63 16.20 -2.93
CA ILE A 135 5.27 14.89 -2.79
C ILE A 135 6.71 15.07 -2.31
N ASP A 136 7.03 14.41 -1.20
CA ASP A 136 8.35 14.39 -0.58
C ASP A 136 9.12 13.13 -0.95
N LEU A 137 8.42 12.00 -1.05
CA LEU A 137 8.96 10.68 -1.36
C LEU A 137 7.95 9.89 -2.21
N PHE A 138 8.42 9.14 -3.19
CA PHE A 138 7.65 8.10 -3.86
C PHE A 138 8.51 6.84 -4.01
N ARG A 139 7.88 5.71 -4.28
CA ARG A 139 8.56 4.45 -4.57
C ARG A 139 8.23 3.98 -5.98
N VAL A 140 9.09 3.11 -6.49
CA VAL A 140 8.87 2.40 -7.75
C VAL A 140 8.52 0.96 -7.40
N CYS A 141 7.35 0.53 -7.83
CA CYS A 141 6.89 -0.84 -7.68
C CYS A 141 6.81 -1.54 -9.05
N SER A 142 6.90 -2.86 -9.06
CA SER A 142 6.72 -3.67 -10.28
C SER A 142 5.39 -3.38 -10.98
N GLY A 143 4.35 -3.01 -10.23
CA GLY A 143 3.07 -2.54 -10.77
C GLY A 143 3.22 -1.30 -11.67
N ASP A 144 4.09 -0.35 -11.32
CA ASP A 144 4.36 0.81 -12.18
C ASP A 144 4.98 0.38 -13.50
N ILE A 145 5.91 -0.59 -13.46
CA ILE A 145 6.57 -1.13 -14.65
C ILE A 145 5.56 -1.84 -15.56
N HIS A 146 4.67 -2.65 -14.99
CA HIS A 146 3.57 -3.28 -15.72
C HIS A 146 2.67 -2.25 -16.41
N CYS A 147 2.38 -1.13 -15.72
CA CYS A 147 1.62 -0.02 -16.30
C CYS A 147 2.35 0.65 -17.46
N LEU A 148 3.66 0.89 -17.30
CA LEU A 148 4.52 1.53 -18.31
C LEU A 148 4.69 0.67 -19.56
N LYS A 149 4.78 -0.66 -19.39
CA LYS A 149 4.79 -1.64 -20.47
C LYS A 149 3.43 -1.84 -21.15
N GLY A 150 2.36 -1.27 -20.60
CA GLY A 150 1.02 -1.35 -21.20
C GLY A 150 0.35 -2.71 -21.03
N MET A 151 0.60 -3.41 -19.92
CA MET A 151 -0.09 -4.68 -19.64
C MET A 151 -1.62 -4.49 -19.62
N PRO A 152 -2.41 -5.43 -20.20
CA PRO A 152 -3.86 -5.35 -20.21
C PRO A 152 -4.45 -5.15 -18.80
N GLY A 153 -5.40 -4.21 -18.68
CA GLY A 153 -6.04 -3.86 -17.39
C GLY A 153 -5.27 -2.88 -16.51
N LEU A 154 -3.99 -2.61 -16.82
CA LEU A 154 -3.15 -1.60 -16.15
C LEU A 154 -2.62 -0.57 -17.16
N ILE A 155 -3.39 -0.32 -18.22
CA ILE A 155 -2.95 0.56 -19.29
C ILE A 155 -3.00 1.99 -18.79
N HIS A 156 -1.80 2.55 -18.55
CA HIS A 156 -1.65 3.98 -18.40
C HIS A 156 -2.18 4.63 -19.69
N ASN A 157 -3.33 5.31 -19.61
CA ASN A 157 -3.99 5.89 -20.77
C ASN A 157 -3.36 7.27 -21.06
N PRO A 158 -2.93 7.61 -22.29
CA PRO A 158 -2.30 8.92 -22.57
C PRO A 158 -3.34 9.99 -22.94
N ASN A 159 -4.52 9.56 -23.38
CA ASN A 159 -5.59 10.42 -23.89
C ASN A 159 -6.37 11.15 -22.77
N ASN A 160 -5.99 10.97 -21.50
CA ASN A 160 -6.52 11.68 -20.32
C ASN A 160 -5.58 12.82 -19.85
N GLY A 161 -4.51 13.13 -20.59
CA GLY A 161 -3.51 14.12 -20.18
C GLY A 161 -2.61 13.64 -19.03
N VAL A 162 -2.72 12.37 -18.63
CA VAL A 162 -1.85 11.76 -17.63
C VAL A 162 -0.52 11.48 -18.31
N LYS A 163 0.49 12.22 -17.89
CA LYS A 163 1.86 12.10 -18.39
C LYS A 163 2.77 11.38 -17.41
N SER A 164 2.42 11.36 -16.13
CA SER A 164 3.25 10.83 -15.04
C SER A 164 2.68 9.53 -14.48
N ALA A 165 3.55 8.53 -14.37
CA ALA A 165 3.29 7.24 -13.71
C ALA A 165 3.55 7.33 -12.19
N GLY A 166 3.56 6.18 -11.51
CA GLY A 166 3.72 6.09 -10.07
C GLY A 166 2.36 6.02 -9.37
N HIS A 167 2.10 4.92 -8.68
CA HIS A 167 0.83 4.73 -7.98
C HIS A 167 0.90 4.99 -6.47
N GLU A 168 2.07 5.39 -5.96
CA GLU A 168 2.27 5.54 -4.52
C GLU A 168 3.27 6.63 -4.13
N GLY A 169 3.04 7.23 -2.96
CA GLY A 169 3.96 8.22 -2.42
C GLY A 169 3.55 8.76 -1.07
N VAL A 170 4.40 9.63 -0.53
CA VAL A 170 4.22 10.34 0.73
C VAL A 170 4.51 11.82 0.50
N GLY A 171 3.70 12.67 1.13
CA GLY A 171 3.84 14.10 1.02
C GLY A 171 3.12 14.86 2.11
N ARG A 172 2.95 16.16 1.87
CA ARG A 172 2.24 17.08 2.76
C ARG A 172 1.11 17.78 2.02
N VAL A 173 -0.02 17.95 2.70
CA VAL A 173 -1.11 18.79 2.20
C VAL A 173 -0.64 20.25 2.15
N VAL A 174 -0.72 20.90 0.99
CA VAL A 174 -0.29 22.30 0.80
C VAL A 174 -1.42 23.24 0.40
N LYS A 175 -2.55 22.69 -0.07
CA LYS A 175 -3.77 23.44 -0.39
C LYS A 175 -4.97 22.50 -0.29
N ILE A 176 -6.14 23.03 0.03
CA ILE A 176 -7.39 22.27 0.12
C ILE A 176 -8.46 22.93 -0.75
N GLY A 177 -9.39 22.11 -1.25
CA GLY A 177 -10.57 22.56 -1.99
C GLY A 177 -11.56 23.32 -1.11
N SER A 178 -12.44 24.08 -1.76
CA SER A 178 -13.38 25.01 -1.11
C SER A 178 -14.43 24.36 -0.21
N HIS A 179 -14.69 23.05 -0.33
CA HIS A 179 -15.65 22.34 0.51
C HIS A 179 -15.01 21.71 1.75
N LEU A 180 -13.68 21.66 1.82
CA LEU A 180 -12.95 21.03 2.90
C LEU A 180 -12.67 22.05 4.00
N LYS A 181 -12.89 21.67 5.26
CA LYS A 181 -12.69 22.55 6.43
C LYS A 181 -11.78 21.94 7.49
N ASP A 182 -11.80 20.62 7.64
CA ASP A 182 -11.15 19.92 8.76
C ASP A 182 -9.80 19.28 8.40
N ILE A 183 -9.13 19.78 7.36
CA ILE A 183 -7.82 19.27 6.94
C ILE A 183 -6.73 20.30 7.28
N LYS A 184 -5.78 19.87 8.09
CA LYS A 184 -4.62 20.69 8.47
C LYS A 184 -3.63 20.80 7.30
N ILE A 185 -3.38 22.03 6.85
CA ILE A 185 -2.25 22.33 5.94
C ILE A 185 -0.94 21.90 6.63
N GLY A 186 -0.10 21.18 5.89
CA GLY A 186 1.13 20.56 6.39
C GLY A 186 0.95 19.13 6.90
N ALA A 187 -0.28 18.60 6.99
CA ALA A 187 -0.53 17.22 7.37
C ALA A 187 0.24 16.24 6.48
N ARG A 188 0.90 15.25 7.09
CA ARG A 188 1.63 14.18 6.40
C ARG A 188 0.66 13.12 5.93
N VAL A 189 0.74 12.78 4.65
CA VAL A 189 -0.22 11.91 3.99
C VAL A 189 0.47 10.93 3.06
N ALA A 190 -0.06 9.71 3.00
CA ALA A 190 0.29 8.71 2.02
C ALA A 190 -0.73 8.71 0.88
N ILE A 191 -0.24 8.44 -0.32
CA ILE A 191 -0.99 8.30 -1.56
C ILE A 191 -0.88 6.83 -1.96
N GLY A 192 -2.01 6.17 -2.16
CA GLY A 192 -2.07 4.80 -2.65
C GLY A 192 -2.58 4.69 -4.08
N LEU A 193 -2.60 3.46 -4.57
CA LEU A 193 -3.06 3.12 -5.92
C LEU A 193 -4.52 3.55 -6.15
N LEU A 194 -5.37 3.47 -5.13
CA LEU A 194 -6.77 3.81 -5.24
C LEU A 194 -6.99 5.32 -5.12
N TRP A 195 -7.16 6.01 -6.24
CA TRP A 195 -7.44 7.45 -6.26
C TRP A 195 -8.89 7.76 -5.89
N ARG A 196 -9.85 6.97 -6.37
CA ARG A 196 -11.26 7.09 -6.00
C ARG A 196 -11.97 5.76 -6.18
N TYR A 197 -12.85 5.43 -5.24
CA TYR A 197 -13.78 4.31 -5.33
C TYR A 197 -15.22 4.79 -5.15
N ASN A 198 -16.12 4.23 -5.96
CA ASN A 198 -17.54 4.46 -5.86
C ASN A 198 -18.30 3.20 -6.28
N SER A 199 -18.90 2.53 -5.30
CA SER A 199 -19.68 1.30 -5.51
C SER A 199 -20.90 1.48 -6.42
N ARG A 200 -21.41 2.71 -6.57
CA ARG A 200 -22.53 3.03 -7.48
C ARG A 200 -22.07 3.35 -8.91
N GLY A 201 -20.77 3.29 -9.18
CA GLY A 201 -20.20 3.58 -10.50
C GLY A 201 -20.39 5.03 -10.94
N THR A 202 -20.70 5.97 -10.05
CA THR A 202 -21.01 7.36 -10.45
C THR A 202 -19.76 8.22 -10.64
N ASN A 203 -18.56 7.63 -10.74
CA ASN A 203 -17.43 8.40 -11.25
C ASN A 203 -17.67 8.59 -12.75
N HIS A 204 -18.10 9.81 -13.11
CA HIS A 204 -18.29 10.18 -14.49
C HIS A 204 -17.00 10.84 -14.96
N ARG A 205 -16.13 10.06 -15.59
CA ARG A 205 -15.04 10.59 -16.39
C ARG A 205 -15.18 9.97 -17.76
N ARG A 206 -15.24 10.81 -18.81
CA ARG A 206 -15.43 10.38 -20.22
C ARG A 206 -16.82 9.84 -20.57
N GLY A 207 -17.87 10.13 -19.78
CA GLY A 207 -19.23 9.65 -20.07
C GLY A 207 -19.47 8.17 -19.73
N GLU A 208 -18.44 7.46 -19.25
CA GLU A 208 -18.53 6.09 -18.76
C GLU A 208 -18.55 6.07 -17.23
N ARG A 209 -19.35 5.15 -16.68
CA ARG A 209 -19.44 4.91 -15.24
C ARG A 209 -18.29 4.00 -14.81
N GLN A 210 -17.31 4.57 -14.10
CA GLN A 210 -16.23 3.79 -13.51
C GLN A 210 -16.43 3.66 -12.01
N SER A 211 -16.34 2.45 -11.48
CA SER A 211 -16.40 2.20 -10.03
C SER A 211 -15.07 2.55 -9.34
N MET A 212 -13.98 2.63 -10.09
CA MET A 212 -12.63 2.80 -9.57
C MET A 212 -11.81 3.71 -10.49
N LEU A 213 -10.97 4.54 -9.90
CA LEU A 213 -9.94 5.32 -10.57
C LEU A 213 -8.61 5.09 -9.87
N LEU A 214 -7.58 4.81 -10.66
CA LEU A 214 -6.27 4.41 -10.19
C LEU A 214 -5.21 5.50 -10.41
N THR A 215 -4.44 5.80 -9.36
CA THR A 215 -3.30 6.73 -9.37
C THR A 215 -2.21 6.21 -10.31
N GLY A 216 -1.74 7.04 -11.24
CA GLY A 216 -0.70 6.67 -12.21
C GLY A 216 -1.18 5.82 -13.39
N VAL A 217 -2.46 5.46 -13.44
CA VAL A 217 -3.08 4.70 -14.54
C VAL A 217 -4.18 5.53 -15.20
N ASP A 218 -5.21 5.86 -14.41
CA ASP A 218 -6.36 6.65 -14.86
C ASP A 218 -6.12 8.14 -14.64
N VAL A 219 -5.43 8.53 -13.57
CA VAL A 219 -5.14 9.92 -13.17
C VAL A 219 -3.63 10.14 -12.99
N PRO A 220 -3.12 11.39 -12.96
CA PRO A 220 -1.69 11.67 -12.76
C PRO A 220 -1.11 10.91 -11.57
N GLY A 221 0.03 10.25 -11.79
CA GLY A 221 0.71 9.48 -10.77
C GLY A 221 1.62 10.31 -9.86
N THR A 222 2.41 9.62 -9.04
CA THR A 222 3.28 10.20 -8.02
C THR A 222 4.70 10.50 -8.48
N PHE A 223 5.07 10.18 -9.74
CA PHE A 223 6.36 10.58 -10.31
C PHE A 223 6.36 12.06 -10.70
N GLN A 224 5.92 12.94 -9.79
CA GLN A 224 5.85 14.38 -9.92
C GLN A 224 5.90 15.02 -8.54
N ARG A 225 6.07 16.34 -8.47
CA ARG A 225 6.24 17.04 -7.19
C ARG A 225 4.93 17.45 -6.53
N TYR A 226 3.85 17.55 -7.29
CA TYR A 226 2.53 17.92 -6.79
C TYR A 226 1.45 17.06 -7.44
N ILE A 227 0.47 16.64 -6.66
CA ILE A 227 -0.66 15.82 -7.10
C ILE A 227 -1.94 16.23 -6.36
N THR A 228 -3.09 16.14 -7.03
CA THR A 228 -4.39 16.27 -6.36
C THR A 228 -4.95 14.91 -5.95
N LEU A 229 -5.56 14.86 -4.78
CA LEU A 229 -6.17 13.65 -4.24
C LEU A 229 -7.52 14.00 -3.60
N PRO A 230 -8.61 13.23 -3.84
CA PRO A 230 -9.84 13.38 -3.09
C PRO A 230 -9.56 13.20 -1.60
N GLU A 231 -10.15 14.05 -0.76
CA GLU A 231 -9.96 13.98 0.70
C GLU A 231 -10.18 12.56 1.25
N LYS A 232 -11.22 11.87 0.76
CA LYS A 232 -11.59 10.51 1.16
C LYS A 232 -10.58 9.42 0.80
N SER A 233 -9.64 9.72 -0.09
CA SER A 233 -8.59 8.79 -0.52
C SER A 233 -7.26 9.08 0.18
N MET A 234 -7.21 10.16 0.97
CA MET A 234 -6.05 10.56 1.73
C MET A 234 -5.86 9.63 2.93
N ILE A 235 -4.63 9.15 3.13
CA ILE A 235 -4.27 8.33 4.27
C ILE A 235 -3.34 9.16 5.16
N LEU A 236 -3.83 9.56 6.33
CA LEU A 236 -3.02 10.29 7.30
C LEU A 236 -1.89 9.38 7.80
N ILE A 237 -0.67 9.92 7.85
CA ILE A 237 0.48 9.19 8.40
C ILE A 237 0.53 9.46 9.90
N PRO A 238 0.47 8.43 10.76
CA PRO A 238 0.55 8.59 12.20
C PRO A 238 1.86 9.24 12.64
N GLU A 239 1.82 9.94 13.78
CA GLU A 239 3.02 10.43 14.43
C GLU A 239 3.95 9.26 14.79
N GLY A 240 5.26 9.47 14.69
CA GLY A 240 6.27 8.43 14.90
C GLY A 240 6.54 7.51 13.70
N VAL A 241 5.64 7.43 12.70
CA VAL A 241 5.90 6.70 11.46
C VAL A 241 6.71 7.58 10.52
N THR A 242 7.86 7.11 10.01
CA THR A 242 8.70 7.87 9.05
C THR A 242 8.09 7.88 7.65
N ASP A 243 8.47 8.85 6.82
CA ASP A 243 8.00 8.93 5.42
C ASP A 243 8.43 7.69 4.62
N GLU A 244 9.64 7.18 4.86
CA GLU A 244 10.14 5.96 4.22
C GLU A 244 9.31 4.74 4.61
N THR A 245 8.96 4.61 5.90
CA THR A 245 8.14 3.50 6.39
C THR A 245 6.75 3.56 5.78
N ALA A 246 6.12 4.74 5.82
CA ALA A 246 4.79 4.94 5.23
C ALA A 246 4.79 4.64 3.71
N ALA A 247 5.79 5.15 2.98
CA ALA A 247 5.92 4.88 1.55
C ALA A 247 6.21 3.40 1.24
N CYS A 248 6.84 2.66 2.16
CA CYS A 248 7.01 1.21 1.99
C CYS A 248 5.74 0.43 2.22
N VAL A 249 4.95 0.82 3.23
CA VAL A 249 3.75 0.08 3.64
C VAL A 249 2.58 0.34 2.69
N ILE A 250 2.50 1.52 2.07
CA ILE A 250 1.32 1.91 1.28
C ILE A 250 1.09 1.04 0.03
N CYS A 251 2.15 0.56 -0.63
CA CYS A 251 2.04 -0.33 -1.80
C CYS A 251 1.28 -1.62 -1.49
N CYS A 252 1.89 -2.43 -0.60
CA CYS A 252 1.54 -3.82 -0.41
C CYS A 252 0.89 -4.06 0.95
N GLY A 253 1.08 -3.17 1.92
CA GLY A 253 0.54 -3.31 3.28
C GLY A 253 -0.98 -3.30 3.31
N GLY A 254 -1.65 -2.41 2.56
CA GLY A 254 -3.11 -2.37 2.48
C GLY A 254 -3.71 -3.69 1.97
N PRO A 255 -3.32 -4.18 0.78
CA PRO A 255 -3.75 -5.47 0.26
C PRO A 255 -3.43 -6.65 1.20
N ILE A 256 -2.22 -6.71 1.77
CA ILE A 256 -1.81 -7.79 2.68
C ILE A 256 -2.65 -7.74 3.97
N TYR A 257 -2.78 -6.58 4.59
CA TYR A 257 -3.63 -6.38 5.77
C TYR A 257 -5.07 -6.82 5.50
N LYS A 258 -5.61 -6.46 4.32
CA LYS A 258 -6.95 -6.88 3.92
C LYS A 258 -7.03 -8.39 3.74
N ALA A 259 -6.02 -9.05 3.18
CA ALA A 259 -5.98 -10.50 3.05
C ALA A 259 -6.09 -11.20 4.42
N PHE A 260 -5.31 -10.77 5.40
CA PHE A 260 -5.38 -11.30 6.77
C PHE A 260 -6.68 -10.94 7.50
N SER A 261 -7.30 -9.80 7.18
CA SER A 261 -8.52 -9.34 7.86
C SER A 261 -9.82 -9.90 7.27
N ARG A 262 -9.76 -10.67 6.18
CA ARG A 262 -10.96 -11.23 5.52
C ARG A 262 -11.40 -12.57 6.08
N TRP A 263 -10.53 -13.24 6.82
CA TRP A 263 -10.73 -14.61 7.26
C TRP A 263 -10.82 -14.65 8.78
N ALA A 264 -11.74 -15.47 9.29
CA ALA A 264 -11.81 -15.74 10.70
C ALA A 264 -10.64 -16.66 11.10
N HIS A 265 -10.01 -16.35 12.22
CA HIS A 265 -8.91 -17.12 12.79
C HIS A 265 -8.93 -16.98 14.31
N ASN A 266 -8.25 -17.89 14.99
CA ASN A 266 -7.98 -17.82 16.41
C ASN A 266 -6.55 -17.31 16.65
N GLU A 267 -6.33 -16.73 17.83
CA GLU A 267 -4.97 -16.40 18.27
C GLU A 267 -4.11 -17.67 18.31
N GLY A 268 -2.92 -17.60 17.71
CA GLY A 268 -1.99 -18.70 17.58
C GLY A 268 -2.15 -19.56 16.32
N ASP A 269 -3.18 -19.31 15.50
CA ASP A 269 -3.33 -19.99 14.20
C ASP A 269 -2.11 -19.73 13.30
N TRP A 270 -1.77 -20.71 12.46
CA TRP A 270 -0.61 -20.63 11.58
C TRP A 270 -0.96 -20.02 10.23
N ALA A 271 -0.15 -19.07 9.78
CA ALA A 271 -0.19 -18.47 8.45
C ALA A 271 1.02 -18.92 7.64
N LEU A 272 0.79 -19.61 6.52
CA LEU A 272 1.83 -19.91 5.53
C LEU A 272 1.83 -18.82 4.46
N ILE A 273 2.87 -18.00 4.46
CA ILE A 273 3.09 -16.92 3.51
C ILE A 273 4.02 -17.44 2.41
N ALA A 274 3.60 -17.35 1.15
CA ALA A 274 4.33 -17.92 0.03
C ALA A 274 4.31 -17.02 -1.20
N ALA A 275 5.21 -17.30 -2.15
CA ALA A 275 5.27 -16.67 -3.48
C ALA A 275 5.34 -15.13 -3.42
N GLY A 276 6.07 -14.58 -2.46
CA GLY A 276 6.27 -13.14 -2.30
C GLY A 276 7.68 -12.70 -2.61
N SER A 277 7.82 -11.41 -2.96
CA SER A 277 9.11 -10.73 -2.88
C SER A 277 9.55 -10.55 -1.41
N PRO A 278 10.84 -10.29 -1.13
CA PRO A 278 11.32 -10.10 0.23
C PRO A 278 10.50 -9.08 1.02
N ALA A 279 10.17 -7.94 0.40
CA ALA A 279 9.39 -6.89 1.04
C ALA A 279 7.96 -7.34 1.39
N GLN A 280 7.31 -8.12 0.51
CA GLN A 280 5.97 -8.65 0.76
C GLN A 280 5.99 -9.70 1.87
N ASN A 281 6.96 -10.63 1.83
CA ASN A 281 7.07 -11.71 2.82
C ASN A 281 7.33 -11.16 4.23
N ILE A 282 8.26 -10.22 4.35
CA ILE A 282 8.58 -9.56 5.63
C ILE A 282 7.36 -8.82 6.16
N LEU A 283 6.70 -8.01 5.32
CA LEU A 283 5.54 -7.23 5.73
C LEU A 283 4.34 -8.14 6.09
N ALA A 284 4.12 -9.21 5.33
CA ALA A 284 3.09 -10.20 5.62
C ALA A 284 3.35 -10.91 6.95
N ALA A 285 4.59 -11.30 7.25
CA ALA A 285 4.93 -11.94 8.52
C ALA A 285 4.68 -10.98 9.71
N GLN A 286 5.05 -9.71 9.57
CA GLN A 286 4.80 -8.69 10.59
C GLN A 286 3.30 -8.44 10.80
N ILE A 287 2.53 -8.34 9.72
CA ILE A 287 1.07 -8.18 9.77
C ILE A 287 0.40 -9.41 10.37
N ALA A 288 0.82 -10.62 9.97
CA ALA A 288 0.31 -11.88 10.50
C ALA A 288 0.49 -11.93 12.03
N LYS A 289 1.71 -11.66 12.51
CA LYS A 289 2.01 -11.60 13.94
C LYS A 289 1.17 -10.56 14.68
N ALA A 290 1.04 -9.35 14.13
CA ALA A 290 0.21 -8.30 14.70
C ALA A 290 -1.29 -8.66 14.72
N LYS A 291 -1.72 -9.59 13.86
CA LYS A 291 -3.08 -10.12 13.81
C LYS A 291 -3.28 -11.35 14.71
N GLY A 292 -2.24 -11.80 15.42
CA GLY A 292 -2.31 -12.96 16.31
C GLY A 292 -2.01 -14.29 15.62
N PHE A 293 -1.54 -14.29 14.38
CA PHE A 293 -1.04 -15.51 13.73
C PHE A 293 0.39 -15.81 14.14
N LYS A 294 0.76 -17.09 14.05
CA LYS A 294 2.16 -17.52 13.90
C LYS A 294 2.50 -17.57 12.42
N ALA A 295 3.60 -16.95 12.01
CA ALA A 295 3.94 -16.79 10.60
C ALA A 295 5.05 -17.76 10.17
N ILE A 296 4.81 -18.46 9.06
CA ILE A 296 5.82 -19.23 8.32
C ILE A 296 5.97 -18.57 6.95
N VAL A 297 7.19 -18.23 6.58
CA VAL A 297 7.53 -17.70 5.25
C VAL A 297 8.20 -18.80 4.43
N LEU A 298 7.61 -19.10 3.29
CA LEU A 298 8.17 -19.98 2.27
C LEU A 298 8.61 -19.14 1.07
N ALA A 299 9.91 -19.07 0.82
CA ALA A 299 10.47 -18.21 -0.23
C ALA A 299 11.81 -18.74 -0.74
N ASP A 300 12.28 -18.16 -1.85
CA ASP A 300 13.60 -18.46 -2.43
C ASP A 300 14.73 -18.22 -1.40
N HIS A 301 15.73 -19.10 -1.39
CA HIS A 301 16.83 -19.04 -0.42
C HIS A 301 17.54 -17.68 -0.39
N SER A 302 17.62 -16.96 -1.51
CA SER A 302 18.24 -15.63 -1.58
C SER A 302 17.56 -14.58 -0.69
N GLN A 303 16.32 -14.82 -0.24
CA GLN A 303 15.57 -13.93 0.63
C GLN A 303 15.86 -14.16 2.13
N LYS A 304 16.50 -15.28 2.49
CA LYS A 304 16.64 -15.80 3.86
C LYS A 304 17.25 -14.80 4.83
N ASP A 305 18.45 -14.34 4.54
CA ASP A 305 19.21 -13.45 5.44
C ASP A 305 18.45 -12.16 5.74
N LEU A 306 17.81 -11.57 4.71
CA LEU A 306 17.02 -10.36 4.87
C LEU A 306 15.75 -10.63 5.67
N CYS A 307 15.05 -11.74 5.40
CA CYS A 307 13.84 -12.11 6.13
C CYS A 307 14.14 -12.32 7.62
N LEU A 308 15.15 -13.14 7.94
CA LEU A 308 15.56 -13.42 9.33
C LEU A 308 15.99 -12.14 10.05
N LYS A 309 16.82 -11.31 9.40
CA LYS A 309 17.25 -10.02 9.94
C LYS A 309 16.08 -9.08 10.26
N MET A 310 15.00 -9.15 9.48
CA MET A 310 13.82 -8.29 9.63
C MET A 310 12.74 -8.90 10.53
N GLY A 311 13.05 -10.00 11.22
CA GLY A 311 12.21 -10.59 12.26
C GLY A 311 11.25 -11.67 11.79
N VAL A 312 11.47 -12.24 10.60
CA VAL A 312 10.80 -13.50 10.21
C VAL A 312 11.40 -14.64 11.04
N GLU A 313 10.58 -15.28 11.88
CA GLU A 313 11.03 -16.30 12.82
C GLU A 313 11.15 -17.68 12.16
N HIS A 314 10.17 -18.05 11.34
CA HIS A 314 10.13 -19.33 10.62
C HIS A 314 10.25 -19.07 9.12
N PHE A 315 11.46 -19.23 8.60
CA PHE A 315 11.76 -19.12 7.17
C PHE A 315 12.11 -20.50 6.62
N MET A 316 11.53 -20.83 5.47
CA MET A 316 11.72 -22.10 4.77
C MET A 316 12.01 -21.83 3.29
N ASP A 317 12.89 -22.64 2.73
CA ASP A 317 13.39 -22.56 1.35
C ASP A 317 13.53 -23.96 0.73
N GLU A 318 14.00 -24.05 -0.52
CA GLU A 318 14.21 -25.30 -1.26
C GLU A 318 15.26 -26.21 -0.64
N GLU A 319 16.14 -25.67 0.20
CA GLU A 319 17.20 -26.43 0.88
C GLU A 319 16.70 -27.08 2.18
N THR A 320 15.52 -26.67 2.66
CA THR A 320 14.88 -27.23 3.85
C THR A 320 13.90 -28.36 3.50
N ASP A 321 13.73 -29.34 4.40
CA ASP A 321 12.54 -30.21 4.41
C ASP A 321 11.33 -29.41 4.91
N TRP A 322 10.96 -28.37 4.15
CA TRP A 322 9.98 -27.37 4.56
C TRP A 322 8.68 -28.03 5.02
N ALA A 323 8.20 -29.07 4.33
CA ALA A 323 6.96 -29.75 4.67
C ALA A 323 7.05 -30.46 6.04
N GLY A 324 8.15 -31.18 6.30
CA GLY A 324 8.39 -31.83 7.58
C GLY A 324 8.59 -30.81 8.71
N GLU A 325 9.26 -29.68 8.44
CA GLU A 325 9.42 -28.60 9.42
C GLU A 325 8.08 -27.89 9.72
N VAL A 326 7.23 -27.64 8.72
CA VAL A 326 5.86 -27.13 8.95
C VAL A 326 5.09 -28.12 9.82
N GLU A 327 5.15 -29.41 9.52
CA GLU A 327 4.45 -30.45 10.30
C GLU A 327 4.92 -30.46 11.77
N LYS A 328 6.23 -30.37 12.02
CA LYS A 328 6.78 -30.27 13.38
C LYS A 328 6.32 -29.00 14.10
N LEU A 329 6.42 -27.84 13.46
CA LEU A 329 6.05 -26.54 14.05
C LEU A 329 4.56 -26.45 14.37
N THR A 330 3.74 -27.02 13.48
CA THR A 330 2.28 -27.03 13.62
C THR A 330 1.78 -28.18 14.51
N GLY A 331 2.65 -29.06 15.01
CA GLY A 331 2.26 -30.19 15.84
C GLY A 331 1.44 -31.25 15.09
N GLY A 332 1.62 -31.35 13.77
CA GLY A 332 0.82 -32.21 12.90
C GLY A 332 -0.62 -31.73 12.70
N HIS A 333 -0.96 -30.50 13.13
CA HIS A 333 -2.25 -29.92 12.79
C HIS A 333 -2.26 -29.63 11.28
N ASP A 334 -3.11 -30.36 10.55
CA ASP A 334 -3.33 -30.28 9.09
C ASP A 334 -3.82 -28.92 8.58
N LYS A 335 -3.67 -27.85 9.36
CA LYS A 335 -4.46 -26.63 9.24
C LYS A 335 -3.62 -25.37 9.46
N TYR A 336 -2.92 -24.93 8.42
CA TYR A 336 -2.46 -23.55 8.33
C TYR A 336 -3.21 -22.82 7.22
N MET A 337 -3.38 -21.53 7.40
CA MET A 337 -4.02 -20.66 6.42
C MET A 337 -2.99 -20.19 5.41
N LEU A 338 -3.26 -20.46 4.14
CA LEU A 338 -2.34 -20.12 3.07
C LEU A 338 -2.57 -18.69 2.56
N PHE A 339 -1.49 -17.91 2.48
CA PHE A 339 -1.48 -16.53 2.00
C PHE A 339 -0.47 -16.36 0.87
N PRO A 340 -0.88 -16.58 -0.40
CA PRO A 340 -0.02 -16.36 -1.54
C PRO A 340 0.08 -14.88 -1.89
N MET A 341 1.31 -14.37 -2.02
CA MET A 341 1.60 -12.94 -2.20
C MET A 341 1.63 -12.47 -3.66
N ASN A 342 1.55 -13.39 -4.62
CA ASN A 342 1.46 -13.06 -6.04
C ASN A 342 0.33 -13.86 -6.74
N ALA A 343 -0.28 -13.23 -7.76
CA ALA A 343 -1.43 -13.78 -8.48
C ALA A 343 -1.07 -15.02 -9.32
N ARG A 344 0.20 -15.18 -9.69
CA ARG A 344 0.69 -16.36 -10.40
C ARG A 344 0.70 -17.59 -9.49
N GLY A 345 1.08 -17.39 -8.23
CA GLY A 345 0.88 -18.32 -7.11
C GLY A 345 -0.53 -18.87 -7.11
N LEU A 346 -1.53 -17.98 -7.08
CA LEU A 346 -2.93 -18.41 -7.04
C LEU A 346 -3.43 -19.17 -8.26
N ARG A 347 -2.96 -18.84 -9.46
CA ARG A 347 -3.50 -19.38 -10.71
C ARG A 347 -2.75 -20.61 -11.24
N ASP A 348 -1.43 -20.61 -11.11
CA ASP A 348 -0.55 -21.62 -11.74
C ASP A 348 -0.03 -22.65 -10.72
N CYS A 349 -0.07 -22.32 -9.43
CA CYS A 349 0.68 -23.02 -8.40
C CYS A 349 -0.21 -23.84 -7.47
N TYR A 350 -1.40 -23.35 -7.15
CA TYR A 350 -2.32 -24.09 -6.29
C TYR A 350 -3.34 -24.86 -7.12
N PRO A 351 -3.74 -26.06 -6.67
CA PRO A 351 -4.94 -26.71 -7.17
C PRO A 351 -6.12 -25.73 -7.23
N PRO A 352 -6.97 -25.82 -8.27
CA PRO A 352 -8.05 -24.86 -8.50
C PRO A 352 -9.07 -24.76 -7.35
N ASP A 353 -9.04 -25.71 -6.41
CA ASP A 353 -9.84 -25.79 -5.20
C ASP A 353 -9.26 -25.01 -4.00
N ILE A 354 -7.98 -24.59 -4.01
CA ILE A 354 -7.38 -23.78 -2.95
C ILE A 354 -7.61 -22.29 -3.20
N ARG A 355 -8.12 -21.60 -2.19
CA ARG A 355 -8.30 -20.15 -2.13
C ARG A 355 -7.40 -19.53 -1.06
N PRO A 356 -7.05 -18.23 -1.16
CA PRO A 356 -6.36 -17.54 -0.07
C PRO A 356 -7.15 -17.68 1.23
N GLY A 357 -6.50 -17.92 2.35
CA GLY A 357 -7.17 -18.13 3.64
C GLY A 357 -7.77 -19.53 3.81
N ASP A 358 -7.75 -20.38 2.79
CA ASP A 358 -8.09 -21.78 2.98
C ASP A 358 -7.06 -22.44 3.89
N THR A 359 -7.60 -23.39 4.64
CA THR A 359 -6.83 -24.22 5.54
C THR A 359 -6.26 -25.39 4.75
N VAL A 360 -4.93 -25.49 4.68
CA VAL A 360 -4.24 -26.51 3.86
C VAL A 360 -3.31 -27.34 4.73
N SER A 361 -3.16 -28.62 4.40
CA SER A 361 -2.21 -29.52 5.07
C SER A 361 -0.86 -29.58 4.33
N PRO A 362 0.27 -29.81 5.04
CA PRO A 362 1.59 -29.98 4.40
C PRO A 362 1.60 -31.10 3.36
N ALA A 363 0.93 -32.21 3.66
CA ALA A 363 0.83 -33.36 2.76
C ALA A 363 0.10 -33.02 1.45
N TYR A 364 -0.94 -32.19 1.52
CA TYR A 364 -1.68 -31.74 0.34
C TYR A 364 -0.79 -30.83 -0.53
N LEU A 365 -0.15 -29.81 0.04
CA LEU A 365 0.70 -28.89 -0.73
C LEU A 365 1.91 -29.59 -1.35
N ARG A 366 2.57 -30.49 -0.62
CA ARG A 366 3.70 -31.27 -1.14
C ARG A 366 3.32 -32.15 -2.34
N LYS A 367 2.10 -32.69 -2.34
CA LYS A 367 1.60 -33.58 -3.40
C LYS A 367 1.12 -32.83 -4.63
N CYS A 368 0.56 -31.63 -4.42
CA CYS A 368 -0.21 -30.94 -5.46
C CYS A 368 0.51 -29.72 -6.04
N THR A 369 1.55 -29.19 -5.37
CA THR A 369 2.24 -27.97 -5.80
C THR A 369 3.77 -28.17 -5.81
N PRO A 370 4.42 -28.16 -6.98
CA PRO A 370 5.88 -28.17 -7.06
C PRO A 370 6.50 -26.94 -6.36
N PHE A 371 7.60 -27.13 -5.63
CA PHE A 371 8.21 -26.09 -4.80
C PHE A 371 8.50 -24.77 -5.54
N LYS A 372 8.98 -24.83 -6.78
CA LYS A 372 9.26 -23.66 -7.64
C LYS A 372 8.08 -22.69 -7.85
N TYR A 373 6.88 -23.14 -7.52
CA TYR A 373 5.64 -22.40 -7.65
C TYR A 373 5.19 -21.77 -6.32
N LEU A 374 5.81 -22.15 -5.22
CA LEU A 374 5.63 -21.59 -3.87
C LEU A 374 6.62 -20.47 -3.54
N VAL A 375 7.66 -20.28 -4.36
CA VAL A 375 8.75 -19.31 -4.13
C VAL A 375 8.80 -18.18 -5.13
#